data_AF-A0A7W0T763-F1
#
_entry.id   AF-A0A7W0T763-F1
#
_cell.length_a   1.000
_cell.length_b   1.000
_cell.length_c   1.000
_cell.angle_alpha   90.00
_cell.angle_beta   90.00
_cell.angle_gamma   90.00
#
_symmetry.space_group_name_H-M   'P 1'
#
loop_
_entity.id
_entity.type
_entity.pdbx_description
1 polymer ?
#
loop_
_entity_poly.entity_id
_entity_poly.type
_entity_poly.pdbx_seq_one_letter_code
_entity_poly.pdbx_strand_id
1 'polypeptide(L)'
;DPLTGFYRTGCCEQHGDDPGFHVVCCRVTAEFLEFSKAAGNDLSTPMPQHGFAGLQPGDQWCVCAARWAEALEADAACPVVLESTHVSALEFVTLADLQRHATATN
;
A
#
# COMPACT_ATOMS: atom_id res chain seq x y z
N ASP A 1 -0.47 1.71 -15.21
CA ASP A 1 0.40 1.06 -14.22
C ASP A 1 1.50 2.01 -13.77
N PRO A 2 1.28 2.74 -12.66
CA PRO A 2 2.31 3.56 -12.06
C PRO A 2 3.43 2.66 -11.49
N LEU A 3 4.69 3.01 -11.71
CA LEU A 3 5.83 2.24 -11.22
C LEU A 3 5.90 2.34 -9.69
N THR A 4 5.59 1.24 -9.01
CA THR A 4 5.51 1.17 -7.55
C THR A 4 6.77 0.58 -6.90
N GLY A 5 6.72 0.37 -5.58
CA GLY A 5 7.83 -0.10 -4.76
C GLY A 5 8.76 1.02 -4.33
N PHE A 6 9.37 0.88 -3.16
CA PHE A 6 10.35 1.84 -2.63
C PHE A 6 11.53 2.01 -3.60
N TYR A 7 12.05 0.91 -4.15
CA TYR A 7 13.14 0.89 -5.13
C TYR A 7 12.70 1.18 -6.58
N ARG A 8 11.40 1.44 -6.82
CA ARG A 8 10.83 1.66 -8.16
C ARG A 8 11.10 0.49 -9.13
N THR A 9 11.02 -0.74 -8.64
CA THR A 9 11.13 -1.98 -9.44
C THR A 9 9.78 -2.54 -9.86
N GLY A 10 8.68 -2.01 -9.31
CA GLY A 10 7.34 -2.58 -9.46
C GLY A 10 6.98 -3.62 -8.40
N CYS A 11 7.92 -3.96 -7.50
CA CYS A 11 7.74 -4.97 -6.46
C CYS A 11 7.78 -4.33 -5.05
N CYS A 12 7.03 -4.90 -4.10
CA CYS A 12 6.99 -4.45 -2.71
C CYS A 12 8.13 -5.08 -1.88
N GLU A 13 9.36 -4.90 -2.34
CA GLU A 13 10.58 -5.51 -1.77
C GLU A 13 11.04 -4.78 -0.49
N GLN A 14 11.75 -5.49 0.40
CA GLN A 14 12.38 -4.91 1.58
C GLN A 14 13.81 -5.45 1.74
N HIS A 15 14.80 -4.54 1.69
CA HIS A 15 16.22 -4.87 1.89
C HIS A 15 16.79 -4.30 3.21
N GLY A 16 15.95 -3.67 4.03
CA GLY A 16 16.30 -3.14 5.36
C GLY A 16 16.61 -1.64 5.41
N ASP A 17 16.56 -0.95 4.28
CA ASP A 17 16.79 0.49 4.14
C ASP A 17 15.53 1.30 3.80
N ASP A 18 14.37 0.65 3.66
CA ASP A 18 13.07 1.33 3.59
C ASP A 18 12.48 1.51 5.01
N PRO A 19 12.56 2.72 5.61
CA PRO A 19 12.00 2.96 6.94
C PRO A 19 10.47 2.98 6.94
N GLY A 20 9.84 3.15 5.78
CA GLY A 20 8.38 3.14 5.64
C GLY A 20 7.80 1.74 5.55
N PHE A 21 8.62 0.72 5.28
CA PHE A 21 8.17 -0.66 5.03
C PHE A 21 7.04 -0.68 3.99
N HIS A 22 7.32 -0.23 2.75
CA HIS A 22 6.39 -0.29 1.62
C HIS A 22 6.24 -1.73 1.11
N VAL A 23 5.68 -2.59 1.95
CA VAL A 23 5.69 -4.05 1.78
C VAL A 23 4.31 -4.65 1.56
N VAL A 24 3.23 -3.87 1.70
CA VAL A 24 1.86 -4.32 1.46
C VAL A 24 1.42 -3.90 0.06
N CYS A 25 1.28 -4.86 -0.86
CA CYS A 25 0.78 -4.59 -2.20
C CYS A 25 -0.74 -4.51 -2.16
N CYS A 26 -1.30 -3.35 -2.48
CA CYS A 26 -2.75 -3.14 -2.42
C CYS A 26 -3.28 -2.56 -3.72
N ARG A 27 -4.55 -2.86 -4.03
CA ARG A 27 -5.34 -2.10 -5.01
C ARG A 27 -6.08 -1.00 -4.27
N VAL A 28 -5.61 0.24 -4.37
CA VAL A 28 -6.14 1.34 -3.56
C VAL A 28 -7.60 1.63 -3.91
N THR A 29 -8.40 2.01 -2.91
CA THR A 29 -9.81 2.39 -3.06
C THR A 29 -9.98 3.89 -2.82
N ALA A 30 -11.12 4.46 -3.24
CA ALA A 30 -11.41 5.87 -2.94
C ALA A 30 -11.44 6.13 -1.42
N GLU A 31 -12.04 5.23 -0.66
CA GLU A 31 -12.12 5.26 0.80
C GLU A 31 -10.73 5.21 1.45
N PHE A 32 -9.86 4.30 1.00
CA PHE A 32 -8.48 4.24 1.50
C PHE A 32 -7.70 5.52 1.19
N LEU A 33 -7.85 6.09 -0.02
CA LEU A 33 -7.16 7.32 -0.40
C LEU A 33 -7.65 8.53 0.42
N GLU A 34 -8.94 8.62 0.68
CA GLU A 34 -9.53 9.66 1.54
C GLU A 34 -9.05 9.53 2.99
N PHE A 35 -9.11 8.32 3.56
CA PHE A 35 -8.59 8.03 4.89
C PHE A 35 -7.09 8.37 5.00
N SER A 36 -6.29 7.84 4.07
CA SER A 36 -4.84 8.03 4.06
C SER A 36 -4.48 9.51 3.99
N LYS A 37 -5.18 10.30 3.16
CA LYS A 37 -5.00 11.75 3.08
C LYS A 37 -5.36 12.45 4.39
N ALA A 38 -6.49 12.09 5.01
CA ALA A 38 -6.89 12.64 6.30
C ALA A 38 -5.91 12.29 7.44
N ALA A 39 -5.28 11.12 7.36
CA ALA A 39 -4.23 10.65 8.28
C ALA A 39 -2.83 11.24 7.99
N GLY A 40 -2.71 12.16 7.01
CA GLY A 40 -1.46 12.85 6.68
C GLY A 40 -0.56 12.12 5.68
N ASN A 41 -1.05 11.07 5.02
CA ASN A 41 -0.38 10.34 3.95
C ASN A 41 -1.14 10.52 2.62
N ASP A 42 -1.03 11.70 2.00
CA ASP A 42 -1.73 11.99 0.74
C ASP A 42 -1.09 11.25 -0.43
N LEU A 43 -1.73 10.16 -0.84
CA LEU A 43 -1.34 9.37 -2.01
C LEU A 43 -2.08 9.77 -3.29
N SER A 44 -2.94 10.80 -3.25
CA SER A 44 -3.78 11.21 -4.38
C SER A 44 -3.25 12.44 -5.10
N THR A 45 -2.59 13.35 -4.39
CA THR A 45 -2.05 14.59 -4.98
C THR A 45 -0.78 14.28 -5.78
N PRO A 46 -0.70 14.66 -7.07
CA PRO A 46 0.52 14.50 -7.85
C PRO A 46 1.69 15.27 -7.25
N MET A 47 2.87 14.64 -7.20
CA MET A 47 4.14 15.26 -6.82
C MET A 47 5.19 15.02 -7.92
N PRO A 48 5.14 15.80 -9.02
CA PRO A 48 6.03 15.61 -10.18
C PRO A 48 7.52 15.64 -9.84
N GLN A 49 7.91 16.42 -8.83
CA GLN A 49 9.28 16.50 -8.33
C GLN A 49 9.81 15.18 -7.76
N HIS A 50 8.94 14.24 -7.42
CA HIS A 50 9.27 12.89 -6.96
C HIS A 50 8.90 11.81 -7.98
N GLY A 51 8.51 12.19 -9.21
CA GLY A 51 8.03 11.25 -10.22
C GLY A 51 6.74 10.53 -9.82
N PHE A 52 5.94 11.13 -8.93
CA PHE A 52 4.71 10.54 -8.42
C PHE A 52 3.50 11.25 -9.04
N ALA A 53 2.68 10.53 -9.79
CA ALA A 53 1.52 11.08 -10.49
C ALA A 53 0.27 11.25 -9.60
N GLY A 54 0.32 10.77 -8.36
CA GLY A 54 -0.89 10.55 -7.55
C GLY A 54 -1.60 9.26 -7.98
N LEU A 55 -2.21 8.58 -7.02
CA LEU A 55 -2.94 7.34 -7.22
C LEU A 55 -4.43 7.60 -7.44
N GLN A 56 -5.06 6.71 -8.20
CA GLN A 56 -6.49 6.64 -8.41
C GLN A 56 -7.04 5.30 -7.90
N PRO A 57 -8.34 5.23 -7.56
CA PRO A 57 -8.96 3.97 -7.19
C PRO A 57 -8.73 2.89 -8.26
N GLY A 58 -8.27 1.72 -7.85
CA GLY A 58 -7.90 0.60 -8.71
C GLY A 58 -6.40 0.47 -8.99
N ASP A 59 -5.60 1.52 -8.75
CA ASP A 59 -4.15 1.45 -8.89
C ASP A 59 -3.55 0.43 -7.91
N GLN A 60 -2.61 -0.37 -8.41
CA GLN A 60 -1.85 -1.29 -7.58
C GLN A 60 -0.58 -0.60 -7.06
N TRP A 61 -0.41 -0.56 -5.73
CA TRP A 61 0.67 0.19 -5.10
C TRP A 61 1.20 -0.49 -3.83
N CYS A 62 2.51 -0.36 -3.59
CA CYS A 62 3.16 -0.76 -2.36
C CYS A 62 2.97 0.31 -1.29
N VAL A 63 2.19 -0.02 -0.27
CA VAL A 63 1.83 0.85 0.86
C VAL A 63 2.69 0.50 2.06
N CYS A 64 3.06 1.51 2.84
CA CYS A 64 3.69 1.34 4.16
C CYS A 64 2.84 0.42 5.03
N ALA A 65 3.42 -0.64 5.60
CA ALA A 65 2.67 -1.61 6.41
C ALA A 65 1.94 -0.96 7.60
N ALA A 66 2.58 -0.01 8.27
CA ALA A 66 1.95 0.75 9.35
C ALA A 66 0.73 1.57 8.87
N ARG A 67 0.79 2.16 7.66
CA ARG A 67 -0.34 2.93 7.11
C ARG A 67 -1.50 2.04 6.69
N TRP A 68 -1.20 0.84 6.20
CA TRP A 68 -2.24 -0.15 5.91
C TRP A 68 -2.88 -0.66 7.22
N ALA A 69 -2.10 -0.88 8.28
CA ALA A 69 -2.60 -1.25 9.61
C ALA A 69 -3.51 -0.18 10.23
N GLU A 70 -3.12 1.11 10.15
CA GLU A 70 -3.98 2.22 10.58
C GLU A 70 -5.33 2.23 9.82
N ALA A 71 -5.29 1.99 8.50
CA ALA A 71 -6.50 1.89 7.70
C ALA A 71 -7.36 0.67 8.07
N LEU A 72 -6.73 -0.46 8.41
CA LEU A 72 -7.43 -1.66 8.88
C LEU A 72 -8.19 -1.39 10.19
N GLU A 73 -7.54 -0.74 11.16
CA GLU A 73 -8.18 -0.38 12.43
C GLU A 73 -9.33 0.62 12.26
N ALA A 74 -9.30 1.42 11.19
CA ALA A 74 -10.32 2.39 10.84
C ALA A 74 -11.39 1.85 9.87
N ASP A 75 -11.42 0.54 9.60
CA ASP A 75 -12.32 -0.11 8.62
C ASP A 75 -12.21 0.47 7.18
N ALA A 76 -11.07 1.07 6.84
CA ALA A 76 -10.78 1.74 5.56
C ALA A 76 -9.64 1.07 4.77
N ALA A 77 -9.21 -0.14 5.15
CA ALA A 77 -8.14 -0.87 4.47
C ALA A 77 -8.53 -1.20 3.02
N CYS A 78 -7.58 -1.01 2.10
CA CYS A 78 -7.76 -1.40 0.71
C CYS A 78 -7.42 -2.89 0.48
N PRO A 79 -8.00 -3.53 -0.56
CA PRO A 79 -7.72 -4.91 -0.90
C PRO A 79 -6.24 -5.19 -1.19
N VAL A 80 -5.76 -6.33 -0.71
CA VAL A 80 -4.36 -6.76 -0.76
C VAL A 80 -4.14 -7.79 -1.86
N VAL A 81 -3.07 -7.63 -2.63
CA VAL A 81 -2.56 -8.68 -3.54
C VAL A 81 -1.54 -9.49 -2.75
N LEU A 82 -1.97 -10.65 -2.23
CA LEU A 82 -1.17 -11.44 -1.29
C LEU A 82 0.15 -11.92 -1.89
N GLU A 83 0.11 -12.40 -3.13
CA GLU A 83 1.27 -12.93 -3.85
C GLU A 83 2.31 -11.85 -4.17
N SER A 84 1.95 -10.58 -4.05
CA SER A 84 2.82 -9.42 -4.27
C SER A 84 3.17 -8.68 -2.96
N THR A 85 2.73 -9.18 -1.81
CA THR A 85 2.99 -8.60 -0.49
C THR A 85 4.18 -9.29 0.16
N HIS A 86 5.16 -8.51 0.62
CA HIS A 86 6.36 -9.07 1.23
C HIS A 86 6.10 -9.52 2.67
N VAL A 87 6.77 -10.60 3.09
CA VAL A 87 6.51 -11.31 4.35
C VAL A 87 6.67 -10.43 5.60
N SER A 88 7.52 -9.41 5.54
CA SER A 88 7.69 -8.45 6.65
C SER A 88 6.45 -7.61 6.95
N ALA A 89 5.42 -7.62 6.09
CA ALA A 89 4.11 -7.08 6.45
C ALA A 89 3.55 -7.72 7.73
N LEU A 90 3.91 -8.98 8.00
CA LEU A 90 3.49 -9.74 9.18
C LEU A 90 4.07 -9.20 10.50
N GLU A 91 5.02 -8.27 10.45
CA GLU A 91 5.51 -7.56 11.63
C GLU A 91 4.51 -6.48 12.11
N PHE A 92 3.56 -6.08 11.27
CA PHE A 92 2.60 -5.01 11.53
C PHE A 92 1.14 -5.50 11.62
N VAL A 93 0.79 -6.54 10.85
CA VAL A 93 -0.56 -7.10 10.77
C VAL A 93 -0.53 -8.62 10.73
N THR A 94 -1.65 -9.29 10.99
CA THR A 94 -1.68 -10.76 10.92
C THR A 94 -1.91 -11.26 9.50
N LEU A 95 -1.49 -12.50 9.22
CA LEU A 95 -1.81 -13.16 7.95
C LEU A 95 -3.33 -13.24 7.74
N ALA A 96 -4.10 -13.44 8.81
CA ALA A 96 -5.56 -13.50 8.73
C ALA A 96 -6.18 -12.16 8.29
N ASP A 97 -5.61 -11.02 8.73
CA ASP A 97 -6.05 -9.69 8.30
C ASP A 97 -5.80 -9.49 6.81
N LEU A 98 -4.59 -9.85 6.34
CA LEU A 98 -4.25 -9.78 4.92
C LEU A 98 -5.14 -10.70 4.07
N GLN A 99 -5.39 -11.93 4.53
CA GLN A 99 -6.26 -12.90 3.85
C GLN A 99 -7.71 -12.43 3.76
N ARG A 100 -8.23 -11.79 4.81
CA ARG A 100 -9.58 -11.22 4.81
C ARG A 100 -9.76 -10.13 3.74
N HIS A 101 -8.68 -9.43 3.40
CA HIS A 101 -8.67 -8.36 2.41
C HIS A 101 -8.08 -8.79 1.07
N ALA A 102 -7.81 -10.08 0.86
CA ALA A 102 -7.15 -10.57 -0.33
C ALA A 102 -8.01 -10.34 -1.59
N THR A 103 -7.36 -9.92 -2.68
CA THR A 103 -7.94 -9.82 -4.02
C THR A 103 -7.05 -10.51 -5.05
N ALA A 104 -7.63 -10.91 -6.17
CA ALA A 104 -6.89 -11.56 -7.24
C ALA A 104 -6.01 -10.55 -8.00
N THR A 105 -4.84 -11.03 -8.45
CA THR A 105 -4.04 -10.35 -9.46
C THR A 105 -4.72 -10.57 -10.81
N ASN A 106 -5.40 -9.54 -11.34
CA ASN A 106 -5.84 -9.52 -12.74
C ASN A 106 -4.69 -9.17 -13.68
#